data_AF-A0A2K5XT86-F1
#
_entry.id   AF-A0A2K5XT86-F1
#
_cell.length_a   1.000
_cell.length_b   1.000
_cell.length_c   1.000
_cell.angle_alpha   90.00
_cell.angle_beta   90.00
_cell.angle_gamma   90.00
#
_symmetry.space_group_name_H-M   'P 1'
#
loop_
_entity.id
_entity.type
_entity.pdbx_description
1 polymer ?
#
loop_
_entity_poly.entity_id
_entity_poly.type
_entity_poly.pdbx_seq_one_letter_code
_entity_poly.pdbx_strand_id
1 'polypeptide(L)'
;MVDDAGAAESQRGKQTPADSLEQLRMLPLPPPQIRIRPWWFPVQELRDPLVFYLEAWLADELFGPDRAMIPEMEWTSQALMTVDIVDSGNLVEITVFGRPSVQNRVKSMLLCLASFHREHRARAEKMKHLEKNLKAHASDPHSPQDPVA
;
A
#
# COMPACT_ATOMS: atom_id res chain seq x y z
N MET A 1 25.90 51.04 -33.46
CA MET A 1 25.78 50.40 -32.14
C MET A 1 24.44 49.70 -32.13
N VAL A 2 24.44 48.38 -32.27
CA VAL A 2 23.24 47.55 -32.20
C VAL A 2 23.57 46.50 -31.14
N ASP A 3 23.00 46.68 -29.97
CA ASP A 3 22.99 45.66 -28.92
C ASP A 3 21.85 44.69 -29.23
N ASP A 4 22.18 43.41 -29.42
CA ASP A 4 21.21 42.33 -29.37
C ASP A 4 21.56 41.43 -28.18
N ALA A 5 20.71 41.52 -27.16
CA ALA A 5 20.90 40.90 -25.86
C ALA A 5 20.24 39.51 -25.85
N GLY A 6 21.12 38.50 -25.84
CA GLY A 6 20.95 37.14 -25.32
C GLY A 6 19.54 36.65 -24.97
N ALA A 7 19.00 35.79 -25.84
CA ALA A 7 17.99 34.82 -25.47
C ALA A 7 18.62 33.73 -24.59
N ALA A 8 18.36 33.78 -23.27
CA ALA A 8 18.67 32.70 -22.34
C ALA A 8 17.56 31.65 -22.40
N GLU A 9 17.67 30.68 -23.32
CA GLU A 9 16.83 29.49 -23.26
C GLU A 9 17.34 28.56 -22.15
N SER A 10 16.58 28.51 -21.07
CA SER A 10 16.65 27.52 -20.00
C SER A 10 16.66 26.11 -20.60
N GLN A 11 17.83 25.46 -20.57
CA GLN A 11 17.98 24.03 -20.82
C GLN A 11 17.25 23.25 -19.71
N ARG A 12 15.94 23.07 -19.90
CA ARG A 12 15.16 22.06 -19.19
C ARG A 12 15.61 20.71 -19.76
N GLY A 13 16.57 20.08 -19.10
CA GLY A 13 17.12 18.79 -19.47
C GLY A 13 15.97 17.83 -19.81
N LYS A 14 15.90 17.44 -21.08
CA LYS A 14 15.00 16.39 -21.55
C LYS A 14 15.54 15.07 -21.01
N GLN A 15 15.14 14.69 -19.80
CA GLN A 15 15.38 13.34 -19.31
C GLN A 15 14.71 12.39 -20.30
N THR A 16 15.50 11.59 -21.00
CA THR A 16 14.98 10.61 -21.94
C THR A 16 14.57 9.36 -21.16
N PRO A 17 13.58 8.59 -21.63
CA PRO A 17 13.18 7.34 -20.98
C PRO A 17 14.35 6.35 -20.80
N ALA A 18 15.38 6.44 -21.66
CA ALA A 18 16.61 5.67 -21.56
C ALA A 18 17.46 6.06 -20.33
N ASP A 19 17.56 7.36 -20.02
CA ASP A 19 18.29 7.86 -18.84
C ASP A 19 17.65 7.40 -17.52
N SER A 20 16.30 7.30 -17.50
CA SER A 20 15.57 6.75 -16.35
C SER A 20 15.78 5.24 -16.20
N LEU A 21 15.90 4.51 -17.31
CA LEU A 21 16.13 3.06 -17.32
C LEU A 21 17.54 2.70 -16.86
N GLU A 22 18.54 3.51 -17.23
CA GLU A 22 19.91 3.41 -16.75
C GLU A 22 20.00 3.75 -15.24
N GLN A 23 19.26 4.75 -14.75
CA GLN A 23 19.18 5.04 -13.31
C GLN A 23 18.54 3.90 -12.52
N LEU A 24 17.53 3.23 -13.07
CA LEU A 24 16.91 2.05 -12.45
C LEU A 24 17.85 0.83 -12.39
N ARG A 25 18.75 0.68 -13.35
CA ARG A 25 19.79 -0.37 -13.35
C ARG A 25 20.86 -0.15 -12.27
N MET A 26 21.09 1.10 -11.85
CA MET A 26 22.11 1.47 -10.86
C MET A 26 21.62 1.36 -9.41
N LEU A 27 20.32 1.10 -9.19
CA LEU A 27 19.78 0.85 -7.86
C LEU A 27 20.19 -0.56 -7.39
N PRO A 28 20.69 -0.71 -6.15
CA PRO A 28 20.96 -2.02 -5.59
C PRO A 28 19.67 -2.84 -5.60
N LEU A 29 19.63 -3.91 -6.39
CA LEU A 29 18.52 -4.85 -6.35
C LEU A 29 18.46 -5.45 -4.94
N PRO A 30 17.28 -5.47 -4.30
CA PRO A 30 17.13 -6.17 -3.03
C PRO A 30 17.59 -7.63 -3.21
N PRO A 31 18.19 -8.24 -2.16
CA PRO A 31 18.64 -9.63 -2.24
C PRO A 31 17.51 -10.54 -2.73
N PRO A 32 17.79 -11.50 -3.61
CA PRO A 32 16.76 -12.42 -4.08
C PRO A 32 16.20 -13.18 -2.87
N GLN A 33 14.91 -12.97 -2.60
CA GLN A 33 14.19 -13.74 -1.59
C GLN A 33 13.94 -15.13 -2.16
N ILE A 34 14.88 -16.06 -1.90
CA ILE A 34 14.78 -17.44 -2.37
C ILE A 34 13.66 -18.13 -1.59
N ARG A 35 12.51 -18.31 -2.23
CA ARG A 35 11.36 -19.00 -1.66
C ARG A 35 11.23 -20.39 -2.28
N ILE A 36 11.12 -21.42 -1.43
CA ILE A 36 10.96 -22.80 -1.88
C ILE A 36 9.50 -23.02 -2.30
N ARG A 37 9.27 -23.41 -3.55
CA ARG A 37 7.92 -23.73 -4.06
C ARG A 37 7.34 -24.91 -3.27
N PRO A 38 6.14 -24.77 -2.67
CA PRO A 38 5.46 -25.88 -2.01
C PRO A 38 5.24 -27.07 -2.95
N TRP A 39 5.24 -28.29 -2.40
CA TRP A 39 5.07 -29.52 -3.19
C TRP A 39 3.72 -29.60 -3.90
N TRP A 40 2.68 -28.97 -3.33
CA TRP A 40 1.32 -28.97 -3.86
C TRP A 40 1.12 -27.97 -4.99
N PHE A 41 1.97 -26.95 -5.13
CA PHE A 41 1.76 -25.87 -6.10
C PHE A 41 2.29 -26.24 -7.50
N PRO A 42 1.46 -26.21 -8.56
CA PRO A 42 1.91 -26.55 -9.91
C PRO A 42 2.93 -25.56 -10.46
N VAL A 43 4.02 -26.06 -11.06
CA VAL A 43 5.08 -25.21 -11.64
C VAL A 43 4.58 -24.35 -12.81
N GLN A 44 3.56 -24.83 -13.53
CA GLN A 44 2.98 -24.14 -14.68
C GLN A 44 2.25 -22.86 -14.26
N GLU A 45 1.70 -22.85 -13.04
CA GLU A 45 0.96 -21.71 -12.48
C GLU A 45 1.88 -20.60 -11.93
N LEU A 46 3.20 -20.83 -11.95
CA LEU A 46 4.19 -19.77 -11.72
C LEU A 46 4.34 -18.83 -12.93
N ARG A 47 3.76 -19.19 -14.07
CA ARG A 47 3.76 -18.36 -15.28
C ARG A 47 2.70 -17.27 -15.14
N ASP A 48 3.04 -16.08 -15.58
CA ASP A 48 2.14 -14.92 -15.66
C ASP A 48 1.43 -14.61 -14.32
N PRO A 49 2.18 -14.18 -13.29
CA PRO A 49 1.59 -13.79 -12.03
C PRO A 49 0.74 -12.52 -12.16
N LEU A 50 -0.27 -12.41 -11.30
CA LEU A 50 -1.05 -11.20 -11.12
C LEU A 50 -0.37 -10.31 -10.09
N VAL A 51 0.00 -9.09 -10.49
CA VAL A 51 0.64 -8.10 -9.62
C VAL A 51 -0.31 -6.94 -9.33
N PHE A 52 -0.37 -6.50 -8.08
CA PHE A 52 -1.08 -5.28 -7.69
C PHE A 52 -0.49 -4.72 -6.38
N TYR A 53 -0.89 -3.50 -6.01
CA TYR A 53 -0.29 -2.78 -4.90
C TYR A 53 -1.29 -2.49 -3.78
N LEU A 54 -0.79 -2.44 -2.54
CA LEU A 54 -1.51 -2.13 -1.31
C LEU A 54 -0.64 -1.31 -0.37
N GLU A 55 -1.24 -0.48 0.48
CA GLU A 55 -0.50 0.23 1.52
C GLU A 55 0.17 -0.74 2.49
N ALA A 56 1.40 -0.45 2.90
CA ALA A 56 2.19 -1.35 3.77
C ALA A 56 1.47 -1.65 5.09
N TRP A 57 0.84 -0.65 5.71
CA TRP A 57 0.07 -0.85 6.94
C TRP A 57 -1.13 -1.79 6.76
N LEU A 58 -1.72 -1.88 5.56
CA LEU A 58 -2.77 -2.86 5.29
C LEU A 58 -2.19 -4.25 5.12
N ALA A 59 -1.00 -4.37 4.53
CA ALA A 59 -0.34 -5.65 4.42
C ALA A 59 -0.09 -6.28 5.80
N ASP A 60 0.33 -5.48 6.77
CA ASP A 60 0.53 -5.94 8.15
C ASP A 60 -0.77 -6.39 8.81
N GLU A 61 -1.88 -5.67 8.58
CA GLU A 61 -3.22 -6.04 9.07
C GLU A 61 -3.74 -7.33 8.41
N LEU A 62 -3.50 -7.52 7.11
CA LEU A 62 -4.01 -8.67 6.35
C LEU A 62 -3.18 -9.93 6.59
N PHE A 63 -1.85 -9.80 6.57
CA PHE A 63 -0.93 -10.94 6.61
C PHE A 63 -0.35 -11.21 8.00
N GLY A 64 -0.64 -10.34 8.96
CA GLY A 64 -0.08 -10.40 10.31
C GLY A 64 1.38 -9.99 10.38
N PRO A 65 1.94 -9.90 11.60
CA PRO A 65 3.36 -9.61 11.81
C PRO A 65 4.22 -10.67 11.10
N ASP A 66 5.32 -10.21 10.51
CA ASP A 66 6.23 -11.04 9.70
C ASP A 66 5.53 -11.86 8.59
N ARG A 67 4.31 -11.45 8.22
CA ARG A 67 3.48 -12.08 7.19
C ARG A 67 3.13 -13.53 7.51
N ALA A 68 2.96 -13.85 8.79
CA ALA A 68 2.70 -15.19 9.29
C ALA A 68 1.45 -15.87 8.71
N MET A 69 0.46 -15.09 8.24
CA MET A 69 -0.77 -15.63 7.66
C MET A 69 -0.64 -16.06 6.20
N ILE A 70 0.44 -15.67 5.48
CA ILE A 70 0.61 -16.00 4.06
C ILE A 70 0.50 -17.51 3.80
N PRO A 71 1.22 -18.41 4.52
CA PRO A 71 1.13 -19.85 4.26
C PRO A 71 -0.29 -20.42 4.37
N GLU A 72 -1.07 -19.95 5.35
CA GLU A 72 -2.46 -20.39 5.54
C GLU A 72 -3.37 -19.86 4.42
N MET A 73 -3.19 -18.61 4.01
CA MET A 73 -3.93 -18.02 2.90
C MET A 73 -3.60 -18.71 1.58
N GLU A 74 -2.33 -19.01 1.33
CA GLU A 74 -1.88 -19.73 0.15
C GLU A 74 -2.50 -21.12 0.07
N TRP A 75 -2.46 -21.86 1.18
CA TRP A 75 -3.08 -23.19 1.28
C TRP A 75 -4.60 -23.13 1.05
N THR A 76 -5.29 -22.20 1.71
CA THR A 76 -6.75 -22.10 1.63
C THR A 76 -7.24 -21.60 0.27
N SER A 77 -6.49 -20.70 -0.35
CA SER A 77 -6.84 -20.14 -1.66
C SER A 77 -6.33 -20.99 -2.84
N GLN A 78 -5.44 -21.95 -2.58
CA GLN A 78 -4.72 -22.72 -3.60
C GLN A 78 -3.99 -21.81 -4.60
N ALA A 79 -3.37 -20.75 -4.07
CA ALA A 79 -2.58 -19.79 -4.82
C ALA A 79 -1.27 -19.54 -4.07
N LEU A 80 -0.17 -19.31 -4.78
CA LEU A 80 1.06 -18.84 -4.14
C LEU A 80 1.06 -17.31 -4.18
N MET A 81 1.60 -16.66 -3.16
CA MET A 81 1.74 -15.21 -3.18
C MET A 81 3.03 -14.73 -2.51
N THR A 82 3.56 -13.64 -3.04
CA THR A 82 4.61 -12.86 -2.39
C THR A 82 4.08 -11.48 -2.08
N VAL A 83 4.65 -10.89 -1.04
CA VAL A 83 4.42 -9.51 -0.66
C VAL A 83 5.81 -8.90 -0.64
N ASP A 84 6.03 -7.78 -1.30
CA ASP A 84 7.35 -7.18 -1.40
C ASP A 84 7.21 -5.69 -1.11
N ILE A 85 8.10 -5.14 -0.30
CA ILE A 85 8.04 -3.72 0.05
C ILE A 85 8.58 -2.94 -1.15
N VAL A 86 7.79 -2.00 -1.65
CA VAL A 86 8.14 -1.14 -2.78
C VAL A 86 8.05 0.32 -2.34
N ASP A 87 8.81 1.20 -2.99
CA ASP A 87 8.75 2.66 -2.80
C ASP A 87 8.77 3.14 -1.34
N SER A 88 9.95 3.50 -0.82
CA SER A 88 10.13 4.14 0.50
C SER A 88 9.51 3.44 1.72
N GLY A 89 8.87 2.26 1.56
CA GLY A 89 8.19 1.51 2.62
C GLY A 89 6.69 1.77 2.78
N ASN A 90 6.08 2.66 1.98
CA ASN A 90 4.67 3.01 2.16
C ASN A 90 3.71 2.08 1.41
N LEU A 91 4.21 1.39 0.39
CA LEU A 91 3.44 0.49 -0.46
C LEU A 91 4.09 -0.89 -0.44
N VAL A 92 3.27 -1.91 -0.64
CA VAL A 92 3.72 -3.25 -0.93
C VAL A 92 3.19 -3.66 -2.29
N GLU A 93 4.03 -4.37 -3.03
CA GLU A 93 3.63 -5.15 -4.19
C GLU A 93 3.16 -6.52 -3.70
N ILE A 94 1.99 -6.94 -4.17
CA ILE A 94 1.49 -8.29 -3.99
C ILE A 94 1.54 -8.98 -5.34
N THR A 95 2.26 -10.09 -5.39
CA THR A 95 2.34 -10.98 -6.55
C THR A 95 1.56 -12.24 -6.23
N VAL A 96 0.59 -12.61 -7.07
CA VAL A 96 -0.23 -13.82 -6.90
C VAL A 96 0.00 -14.74 -8.09
N PHE A 97 0.47 -15.95 -7.81
CA PHE A 97 0.63 -17.04 -8.76
C PHE A 97 -0.54 -18.01 -8.64
N GLY A 98 -0.95 -18.58 -9.76
CA GLY A 98 -2.13 -19.44 -9.82
C GLY A 98 -2.80 -19.37 -11.18
N ARG A 99 -3.86 -20.14 -11.37
CA ARG A 99 -4.75 -19.97 -12.52
C ARG A 99 -5.37 -18.56 -12.53
N PRO A 100 -5.60 -17.91 -13.69
CA PRO A 100 -6.13 -16.56 -13.76
C PRO A 100 -7.44 -16.33 -12.98
N SER A 101 -8.34 -17.31 -12.95
CA SER A 101 -9.57 -17.24 -12.14
C SER A 101 -9.30 -17.24 -10.63
N VAL A 102 -8.32 -18.02 -10.19
CA VAL A 102 -7.89 -18.09 -8.79
C VAL A 102 -7.19 -16.78 -8.40
N GLN A 103 -6.29 -16.28 -9.25
CA GLN A 103 -5.60 -15.00 -9.05
C GLN A 103 -6.61 -13.85 -8.84
N ASN A 104 -7.61 -13.74 -9.73
CA ASN A 104 -8.65 -12.71 -9.63
C ASN A 104 -9.50 -12.86 -8.37
N ARG A 105 -9.82 -14.11 -7.96
CA ARG A 105 -10.54 -14.37 -6.71
C ARG A 105 -9.73 -13.92 -5.49
N VAL A 106 -8.44 -14.26 -5.45
CA VAL A 106 -7.53 -13.85 -4.37
C VAL A 106 -7.39 -12.33 -4.32
N LYS A 107 -7.16 -11.67 -5.47
CA LYS A 107 -7.09 -10.21 -5.54
C LYS A 107 -8.37 -9.56 -5.01
N SER A 108 -9.54 -10.00 -5.46
CA SER A 108 -10.82 -9.46 -4.98
C SER A 108 -11.01 -9.66 -3.48
N MET A 109 -10.67 -10.84 -2.95
CA MET A 109 -10.72 -11.11 -1.51
C MET A 109 -9.81 -10.15 -0.72
N LEU A 110 -8.55 -9.99 -1.15
CA LEU A 110 -7.59 -9.10 -0.51
C LEU A 110 -8.04 -7.64 -0.55
N LEU A 111 -8.56 -7.17 -1.69
CA LEU A 111 -9.08 -5.80 -1.82
C LEU A 111 -10.35 -5.57 -0.96
N CYS A 112 -11.22 -6.57 -0.82
CA CYS A 112 -12.37 -6.50 0.07
C CYS A 112 -11.94 -6.38 1.54
N LEU A 113 -10.99 -7.20 1.98
CA LEU A 113 -10.44 -7.12 3.34
C LEU A 113 -9.76 -5.75 3.57
N ALA A 114 -8.95 -5.29 2.63
CA ALA A 114 -8.33 -3.98 2.69
C ALA A 114 -9.36 -2.85 2.82
N SER A 115 -10.46 -2.91 2.05
CA SER A 115 -11.57 -1.95 2.15
C SER A 115 -12.21 -1.98 3.54
N PHE A 116 -12.45 -3.17 4.09
CA PHE A 116 -12.99 -3.34 5.43
C PHE A 116 -12.08 -2.71 6.50
N HIS A 117 -10.77 -2.95 6.46
CA HIS A 117 -9.83 -2.34 7.41
C HIS A 117 -9.76 -0.82 7.28
N ARG A 118 -9.77 -0.28 6.06
CA ARG A 118 -9.82 1.17 5.82
C ARG A 118 -11.08 1.80 6.42
N GLU A 119 -12.24 1.18 6.19
CA GLU A 119 -13.50 1.66 6.74
C GLU A 119 -13.51 1.60 8.28
N HIS A 120 -13.06 0.48 8.85
CA HIS A 120 -12.98 0.32 10.29
C HIS A 120 -12.09 1.39 10.94
N ARG A 121 -10.91 1.65 10.36
CA ARG A 121 -10.00 2.71 10.81
C ARG A 121 -10.65 4.09 10.73
N ALA A 122 -11.32 4.41 9.61
CA ALA A 122 -12.00 5.69 9.44
C ALA A 122 -13.13 5.89 10.47
N ARG A 123 -13.88 4.82 10.80
CA ARG A 123 -14.91 4.86 11.86
C ARG A 123 -14.30 5.06 13.24
N ALA A 124 -13.20 4.38 13.55
CA ALA A 124 -12.50 4.54 14.83
C ALA A 124 -11.99 5.98 15.03
N GLU A 125 -11.40 6.59 14.01
CA GLU A 125 -10.93 7.99 14.08
C GLU A 125 -12.09 8.99 14.27
N LYS A 126 -13.22 8.77 13.58
CA LYS A 126 -14.43 9.58 13.77
C LYS A 126 -14.95 9.49 15.21
N MET A 127 -14.99 8.29 15.77
CA MET A 127 -15.44 8.07 17.15
C MET A 127 -14.50 8.75 18.15
N LYS A 128 -13.19 8.64 17.95
CA LYS A 128 -12.18 9.30 18.78
C LYS A 128 -12.31 10.83 18.75
N HIS A 129 -12.59 11.41 17.58
CA HIS A 129 -12.83 12.84 17.45
C HIS A 129 -14.11 13.27 18.19
N LEU A 130 -15.19 12.49 18.06
CA LEU A 130 -16.44 12.74 18.78
C LEU A 130 -16.23 12.71 20.31
N GLU A 131 -15.54 11.69 20.82
CA GLU A 131 -15.23 11.59 22.25
C GLU A 131 -14.43 12.80 22.76
N LYS A 132 -13.44 13.26 21.99
CA LYS A 132 -12.66 14.45 22.33
C LYS A 132 -13.54 15.71 22.42
N ASN A 133 -14.45 15.91 21.48
CA ASN A 133 -15.36 17.05 21.48
C ASN A 133 -16.32 17.00 22.67
N LEU A 134 -16.88 15.83 22.97
CA LEU A 134 -17.77 15.65 24.13
C LEU A 134 -17.04 15.95 25.46
N LYS A 135 -15.79 15.49 25.60
CA LYS A 135 -14.96 15.80 26.79
C LYS A 135 -14.66 17.29 26.90
N ALA A 136 -14.38 17.97 25.79
CA ALA A 136 -14.15 19.42 25.79
C ALA A 136 -15.39 20.18 26.28
N HIS A 137 -16.57 19.85 25.77
CA HIS A 137 -17.83 20.47 26.20
C HIS A 137 -18.24 20.14 27.64
N ALA A 138 -17.91 18.94 28.14
CA ALA A 138 -18.15 18.59 29.55
C ALA A 138 -17.15 19.28 30.51
N SER A 139 -16.01 19.76 30.00
CA SER A 139 -14.97 20.43 30.79
C SER A 139 -15.13 21.95 30.81
N ASP A 140 -16.08 22.52 30.07
CA ASP A 140 -16.48 23.93 30.14
C ASP A 140 -17.56 24.11 31.22
N PRO A 141 -17.26 24.63 32.42
CA PRO A 141 -18.24 24.93 33.43
C PRO A 141 -18.67 26.39 33.24
N HIS A 142 -19.45 26.68 32.21
CA HIS A 142 -20.24 27.91 32.22
C HIS A 142 -21.62 27.59 32.75
N SER A 143 -21.79 27.73 34.06
CA SER A 143 -23.11 27.87 34.67
C SER A 143 -23.85 29.02 33.96
N PRO A 144 -25.07 28.83 33.46
CA PRO A 144 -25.91 29.96 33.14
C PRO A 144 -26.15 30.69 34.46
N GLN A 145 -25.61 31.90 34.61
CA GLN A 145 -26.06 32.78 35.68
C GLN A 145 -27.46 33.24 35.31
N ASP A 146 -28.45 32.70 36.00
CA ASP A 146 -29.80 33.25 36.00
C ASP A 146 -29.73 34.71 36.45
N PRO A 147 -30.25 35.67 35.66
CA PRO A 147 -30.38 37.04 36.13
C PRO A 147 -31.52 37.08 37.12
N VAL A 148 -31.19 37.31 38.40
CA VAL A 148 -32.15 37.65 39.44
C VAL A 148 -32.80 38.98 39.07
N ALA A 149 -34.13 38.97 38.95
CA ALA A 149 -34.99 40.15 38.95
C ALA A 149 -36.13 39.92 39.95
#